data_AF-A0A920SAU2-F1
#
_entry.id   AF-A0A920SAU2-F1
#
_cell.length_a   1.000
_cell.length_b   1.000
_cell.length_c   1.000
_cell.angle_alpha   90.00
_cell.angle_beta   90.00
_cell.angle_gamma   90.00
#
_symmetry.space_group_name_H-M   'P 1'
#
loop_
_entity.id
_entity.type
_entity.pdbx_description
1 polymer ?
#
loop_
_entity_poly.entity_id
_entity_poly.type
_entity_poly.pdbx_seq_one_letter_code
_entity_poly.pdbx_strand_id
1 'polypeptide(L)'
;MFRGMKGAELLSEGDSVSVHGKITFYTKGGTTDFMVDLAMPEGVGELALELERLKQKLETEGLFEISRKRTIPGFPKRIGVVTSPSGAVLHDIQNVLQRRYPIVELVLSPTVVQGADAATKIAMALEDLDRNGSCDVIIIARGGGSLEDLWPFNEEVVARAIYACKTPVVSAIGHETDDTISDFVSDVRAPLLQLLRN
;
A
#
# COMPACT_ATOMS: atom_id res chain seq x y z
N MET A 1 -2.36 -7.41 29.64
CA MET A 1 -0.94 -7.73 29.86
C MET A 1 0.01 -6.73 29.18
N PHE A 2 -0.41 -6.05 28.10
CA PHE A 2 0.46 -5.16 27.30
C PHE A 2 0.01 -3.68 27.29
N ARG A 3 -0.75 -3.23 28.30
CA ARG A 3 -1.31 -1.86 28.33
C ARG A 3 -0.17 -0.83 28.41
N GLY A 4 -0.05 0.01 27.37
CA GLY A 4 0.90 1.13 27.31
C GLY A 4 2.21 0.85 26.55
N MET A 5 2.33 -0.30 25.90
CA MET A 5 3.50 -0.66 25.08
C MET A 5 3.25 -0.25 23.61
N LYS A 6 4.27 0.31 22.94
CA LYS A 6 4.19 0.60 21.49
C LYS A 6 3.91 -0.71 20.73
N GLY A 7 2.88 -0.72 19.87
CA GLY A 7 2.47 -1.89 19.11
C GLY A 7 1.42 -2.77 19.79
N ALA A 8 1.09 -2.54 21.07
CA ALA A 8 0.01 -3.26 21.75
C ALA A 8 -1.38 -2.94 21.19
N GLU A 9 -1.53 -1.81 20.49
CA GLU A 9 -2.76 -1.44 19.77
C GLU A 9 -3.03 -2.29 18.52
N LEU A 10 -2.05 -3.07 18.06
CA LEU A 10 -2.16 -3.96 16.91
C LEU A 10 -2.46 -5.42 17.32
N LEU A 11 -2.61 -5.70 18.61
CA LEU A 11 -2.81 -7.05 19.14
C LEU A 11 -4.28 -7.33 19.46
N SER A 12 -4.79 -8.45 18.94
CA SER A 12 -6.12 -9.00 19.23
C SER A 12 -6.04 -10.28 20.04
N GLU A 13 -7.15 -10.61 20.73
CA GLU A 13 -7.24 -11.84 21.51
C GLU A 13 -7.22 -13.06 20.57
N GLY A 14 -6.18 -13.90 20.70
CA GLY A 14 -5.94 -15.06 19.83
C GLY A 14 -4.74 -14.94 18.91
N ASP A 15 -4.09 -13.77 18.84
CA ASP A 15 -2.90 -13.56 18.01
C ASP A 15 -1.69 -14.33 18.53
N SER A 16 -0.90 -14.87 17.60
CA SER A 16 0.47 -15.29 17.92
C SER A 16 1.37 -14.07 17.88
N VAL A 17 2.23 -13.90 18.89
CA VAL A 17 3.00 -12.67 19.10
C VAL A 17 4.49 -12.94 19.25
N SER A 18 5.31 -12.16 18.56
CA SER A 18 6.75 -12.05 18.79
C SER A 18 7.00 -11.00 19.87
N VAL A 19 7.68 -11.41 20.94
CA VAL A 19 7.91 -10.59 22.14
C VAL A 19 9.40 -10.44 22.42
N HIS A 20 9.85 -9.20 22.58
CA HIS A 20 11.17 -8.88 23.10
C HIS A 20 11.06 -8.56 24.60
N GLY A 21 12.08 -8.90 25.36
CA GLY A 21 12.09 -8.63 26.78
C GLY A 21 13.27 -9.22 27.53
N LYS A 22 13.28 -8.98 28.84
CA LYS A 22 14.32 -9.47 29.73
C LYS A 22 13.80 -10.61 30.59
N ILE A 23 14.49 -11.74 30.56
CA ILE A 23 14.25 -12.85 31.48
C ILE A 23 15.07 -12.61 32.75
N THR A 24 14.42 -12.65 33.92
CA THR A 24 15.05 -12.58 35.23
C THR A 24 14.85 -13.90 35.97
N PHE A 25 15.95 -14.54 36.35
CA PHE A 25 15.95 -15.81 37.07
C PHE A 25 16.21 -15.59 38.56
N TYR A 26 15.29 -16.02 39.42
CA TYR A 26 15.44 -15.96 40.87
C TYR A 26 15.82 -17.33 41.43
N THR A 27 17.12 -17.55 41.63
CA THR A 27 17.71 -18.83 42.02
C THR A 27 17.27 -19.37 43.39
N LYS A 28 16.77 -18.52 44.29
CA LYS A 28 16.32 -18.94 45.63
C LYS A 28 14.91 -19.55 45.66
N GLY A 29 14.11 -19.38 44.60
CA GLY A 29 12.72 -19.87 44.53
C GLY A 29 12.35 -20.65 43.27
N GLY A 30 13.25 -20.70 42.27
CA GLY A 30 12.98 -21.35 40.99
C GLY A 30 12.01 -20.58 40.08
N THR A 31 11.65 -19.36 40.46
CA THR A 31 10.73 -18.51 39.69
C THR A 31 11.49 -17.78 38.58
N THR A 32 10.87 -17.75 37.39
CA THR A 32 11.39 -17.03 36.22
C THR A 32 10.36 -15.99 35.83
N ASP A 33 10.77 -14.73 35.81
CA ASP A 33 9.94 -13.62 35.32
C ASP A 33 10.44 -13.19 33.94
N PHE A 34 9.54 -13.13 32.97
CA PHE A 34 9.83 -12.55 31.65
C PHE A 34 9.14 -11.20 31.53
N MET A 35 9.93 -10.14 31.58
CA MET A 35 9.46 -8.77 31.44
C MET A 35 9.55 -8.36 29.97
N VAL A 36 8.39 -8.31 29.31
CA VAL A 36 8.26 -7.91 27.90
C VAL A 36 8.36 -6.39 27.79
N ASP A 37 9.21 -5.88 26.90
CA ASP A 37 9.33 -4.45 26.60
C ASP A 37 8.84 -4.10 25.18
N LEU A 38 8.71 -5.08 24.28
CA LEU A 38 8.05 -4.96 22.98
C LEU A 38 7.24 -6.23 22.66
N ALA A 39 6.02 -6.05 22.13
CA ALA A 39 5.18 -7.14 21.64
C ALA A 39 4.62 -6.76 20.25
N MET A 40 4.80 -7.64 19.28
CA MET A 40 4.30 -7.48 17.91
C MET A 40 3.62 -8.78 17.46
N PRO A 41 2.64 -8.75 16.55
CA PRO A 41 2.13 -9.99 15.95
C PRO A 41 3.27 -10.77 15.28
N GLU A 42 3.24 -12.09 15.38
CA GLU A 42 4.21 -12.99 14.76
C GLU A 42 4.17 -12.83 13.22
N GLY A 43 5.33 -12.83 12.55
CA GLY A 43 5.44 -12.59 11.10
C GLY A 43 5.52 -11.11 10.67
N VAL A 44 5.07 -10.16 11.50
CA VAL A 44 5.18 -8.70 11.19
C VAL A 44 6.64 -8.26 11.10
N GLY A 45 7.52 -8.82 11.93
CA GLY A 45 8.96 -8.53 11.86
C GLY A 45 9.61 -9.01 10.56
N GLU A 46 9.15 -10.13 10.01
CA GLU A 46 9.68 -10.67 8.75
C GLU A 46 9.19 -9.86 7.56
N LEU A 47 7.90 -9.53 7.50
CA LEU A 47 7.34 -8.68 6.45
C LEU A 47 7.91 -7.26 6.53
N ALA A 48 8.08 -6.69 7.71
CA ALA A 48 8.73 -5.38 7.86
C ALA A 48 10.20 -5.40 7.40
N LEU A 49 10.94 -6.46 7.73
CA LEU A 49 12.32 -6.63 7.28
C LEU A 49 12.41 -6.79 5.76
N GLU A 50 11.50 -7.56 5.17
CA GLU A 50 11.44 -7.76 3.73
C GLU A 50 11.07 -6.47 2.99
N LEU A 51 10.11 -5.71 3.53
CA LEU A 51 9.73 -4.40 3.01
C LEU A 51 10.93 -3.44 3.01
N GLU A 52 11.67 -3.36 4.12
CA GLU A 52 12.82 -2.47 4.23
C GLU A 52 13.96 -2.89 3.27
N ARG A 53 14.21 -4.20 3.14
CA ARG A 53 15.19 -4.73 2.17
C ARG A 53 14.82 -4.37 0.73
N LEU A 54 13.56 -4.59 0.35
CA LEU A 54 13.10 -4.31 -0.99
C LEU A 54 13.09 -2.81 -1.28
N LYS A 55 12.67 -1.99 -0.32
CA LYS A 55 12.75 -0.53 -0.39
C LYS A 55 14.19 -0.07 -0.65
N GLN A 56 15.16 -0.51 0.13
CA GLN A 56 16.57 -0.15 -0.04
C GLN A 56 17.11 -0.56 -1.42
N LYS A 57 16.76 -1.77 -1.88
CA LYS A 57 17.12 -2.27 -3.22
C LYS A 57 16.59 -1.33 -4.32
N LEU A 58 15.29 -1.06 -4.30
CA LEU A 58 14.64 -0.26 -5.34
C LEU A 58 15.04 1.23 -5.28
N GLU A 59 15.33 1.76 -4.09
CA GLU A 59 15.88 3.09 -3.91
C GLU A 59 17.28 3.19 -4.54
N THR A 60 18.14 2.21 -4.32
CA THR A 60 19.49 2.13 -4.90
C THR A 60 19.44 2.01 -6.43
N GLU A 61 18.42 1.34 -6.96
CA GLU A 61 18.15 1.27 -8.41
C GLU A 61 17.52 2.57 -8.97
N GLY A 62 17.21 3.56 -8.14
CA GLY A 62 16.67 4.86 -8.56
C GLY A 62 15.16 4.86 -8.83
N LEU A 63 14.42 3.83 -8.39
CA LEU A 63 12.97 3.76 -8.61
C LEU A 63 12.21 4.84 -7.84
N PHE A 64 12.81 5.52 -6.86
CA PHE A 64 12.11 6.54 -6.06
C PHE A 64 12.58 7.97 -6.38
N GLU A 65 13.48 8.16 -7.36
CA GLU A 65 14.02 9.48 -7.67
C GLU A 65 12.91 10.49 -8.01
N ILE A 66 12.96 11.69 -7.44
CA ILE A 66 11.96 12.74 -7.72
C ILE A 66 11.99 13.17 -9.19
N SER A 67 13.17 13.11 -9.84
CA SER A 67 13.40 13.45 -11.25
C SER A 67 12.51 12.67 -12.23
N ARG A 68 12.08 11.46 -11.86
CA ARG A 68 11.24 10.59 -12.68
C ARG A 68 9.74 10.90 -12.53
N LYS A 69 9.36 11.55 -11.43
CA LYS A 69 7.96 11.75 -11.06
C LYS A 69 7.36 12.81 -11.99
N ARG A 70 6.33 12.42 -12.71
CA ARG A 70 5.63 13.21 -13.70
C ARG A 70 4.56 14.06 -13.03
N THR A 71 4.32 15.23 -13.60
CA THR A 71 3.24 16.10 -13.15
C THR A 71 1.89 15.52 -13.56
N ILE A 72 0.94 15.47 -12.63
CA ILE A 72 -0.44 15.08 -12.92
C ILE A 72 -1.12 16.19 -13.73
N PRO A 73 -1.81 15.88 -14.84
CA PRO A 73 -2.62 16.87 -15.55
C PRO A 73 -3.67 17.48 -14.63
N GLY A 74 -3.81 18.80 -14.61
CA GLY A 74 -4.81 19.47 -13.76
C GLY A 74 -6.26 19.19 -14.16
N PHE A 75 -6.49 18.80 -15.42
CA PHE A 75 -7.81 18.50 -15.98
C PHE A 75 -7.76 17.21 -16.83
N PRO A 76 -7.61 16.03 -16.19
CA PRO A 76 -7.55 14.76 -16.92
C PRO A 76 -8.93 14.46 -17.52
N LYS A 77 -9.01 14.23 -18.82
CA LYS A 77 -10.25 13.84 -19.50
C LYS A 77 -10.58 12.38 -19.25
N ARG A 78 -9.56 11.54 -19.06
CA ARG A 78 -9.72 10.11 -18.83
C ARG A 78 -8.83 9.63 -17.69
N ILE A 79 -9.44 8.99 -16.69
CA ILE A 79 -8.76 8.42 -15.53
C ILE A 79 -8.88 6.89 -15.60
N GLY A 80 -7.73 6.23 -15.64
CA GLY A 80 -7.63 4.79 -15.48
C GLY A 80 -7.69 4.41 -14.00
N VAL A 81 -8.41 3.36 -13.63
CA VAL A 81 -8.49 2.90 -12.24
C VAL A 81 -8.17 1.41 -12.17
N VAL A 82 -7.14 1.06 -11.39
CA VAL A 82 -6.77 -0.32 -11.05
C VAL A 82 -7.27 -0.60 -9.64
N THR A 83 -8.37 -1.34 -9.53
CA THR A 83 -8.95 -1.74 -8.24
C THR A 83 -9.89 -2.93 -8.38
N SER A 84 -10.38 -3.45 -7.26
CA SER A 84 -11.39 -4.51 -7.25
C SER A 84 -12.77 -3.97 -7.69
N PRO A 85 -13.48 -4.66 -8.60
CA PRO A 85 -14.80 -4.24 -9.06
C PRO A 85 -15.88 -4.33 -7.97
N SER A 86 -15.68 -5.12 -6.92
CA SER A 86 -16.62 -5.31 -5.81
C SER A 86 -16.27 -4.50 -4.56
N GLY A 87 -15.17 -3.74 -4.58
CA GLY A 87 -14.69 -2.99 -3.42
C GLY A 87 -15.42 -1.65 -3.22
N ALA A 88 -15.60 -1.25 -1.97
CA ALA A 88 -16.15 0.08 -1.60
C ALA A 88 -15.34 1.24 -2.22
N VAL A 89 -14.04 1.04 -2.41
CA VAL A 89 -13.14 2.04 -3.00
C VAL A 89 -13.55 2.47 -4.40
N LEU A 90 -14.00 1.55 -5.26
CA LEU A 90 -14.46 1.94 -6.60
C LEU A 90 -15.70 2.85 -6.52
N HIS A 91 -16.63 2.52 -5.63
CA HIS A 91 -17.83 3.31 -5.41
C HIS A 91 -17.48 4.69 -4.83
N ASP A 92 -16.54 4.76 -3.89
CA ASP A 92 -16.04 6.03 -3.35
C ASP A 92 -15.38 6.87 -4.45
N ILE A 93 -14.60 6.24 -5.33
CA ILE A 93 -14.01 6.90 -6.50
C ILE A 93 -15.08 7.52 -7.38
N GLN A 94 -16.08 6.72 -7.77
CA GLN A 94 -17.16 7.18 -8.61
C GLN A 94 -17.93 8.34 -7.95
N ASN A 95 -18.25 8.25 -6.66
CA ASN A 95 -18.97 9.30 -5.94
C ASN A 95 -18.20 10.62 -5.87
N VAL A 96 -16.89 10.56 -5.61
CA VAL A 96 -16.04 11.75 -5.57
C VAL A 96 -15.97 12.41 -6.94
N LEU A 97 -15.75 11.61 -7.99
CA LEU A 97 -15.64 12.10 -9.36
C LEU A 97 -16.95 12.68 -9.87
N GLN A 98 -18.09 12.03 -9.63
CA GLN A 98 -19.41 12.55 -10.00
C GLN A 98 -19.72 13.90 -9.33
N ARG A 99 -19.31 14.08 -8.07
CA ARG A 99 -19.58 15.33 -7.33
C ARG A 99 -18.64 16.47 -7.71
N ARG A 100 -17.36 16.18 -7.95
CA ARG A 100 -16.32 17.21 -8.14
C ARG A 100 -15.94 17.46 -9.59
N TYR A 101 -16.01 16.44 -10.43
CA TYR A 101 -15.53 16.50 -11.80
C TYR A 101 -16.32 15.56 -12.74
N PRO A 102 -17.62 15.80 -12.95
CA PRO A 102 -18.53 14.86 -13.64
C PRO A 102 -18.24 14.66 -15.13
N ILE A 103 -17.34 15.47 -15.71
CA ILE A 103 -16.98 15.40 -17.14
C ILE A 103 -15.88 14.37 -17.43
N VAL A 104 -15.28 13.76 -16.41
CA VAL A 104 -14.20 12.78 -16.60
C VAL A 104 -14.73 11.41 -17.02
N GLU A 105 -14.02 10.78 -17.94
CA GLU A 105 -14.24 9.39 -18.31
C GLU A 105 -13.44 8.48 -17.38
N LEU A 106 -14.10 7.49 -16.76
CA LEU A 106 -13.45 6.47 -15.95
C LEU A 106 -13.25 5.20 -16.76
N VAL A 107 -12.01 4.72 -16.84
CA VAL A 107 -11.68 3.41 -17.42
C VAL A 107 -11.23 2.49 -16.30
N LEU A 108 -12.09 1.54 -15.95
CA LEU A 108 -11.77 0.54 -14.94
C LEU A 108 -10.98 -0.61 -15.57
N SER A 109 -9.83 -0.93 -14.99
CA SER A 109 -9.14 -2.20 -15.17
C SER A 109 -9.35 -3.05 -13.91
N PRO A 110 -10.37 -3.93 -13.90
CA PRO A 110 -10.75 -4.66 -12.70
C PRO A 110 -9.68 -5.70 -12.36
N THR A 111 -9.17 -5.67 -11.14
CA THR A 111 -8.14 -6.62 -10.68
C THR A 111 -8.38 -7.08 -9.25
N VAL A 112 -7.83 -8.25 -8.90
CA VAL A 112 -7.79 -8.66 -7.49
C VAL A 112 -6.67 -7.89 -6.80
N VAL A 113 -6.99 -7.33 -5.65
CA VAL A 113 -6.09 -6.41 -4.91
C VAL A 113 -5.52 -7.01 -3.62
N GLN A 114 -5.80 -8.29 -3.37
CA GLN A 114 -5.33 -9.05 -2.22
C GLN A 114 -5.17 -10.53 -2.58
N GLY A 115 -4.32 -11.24 -1.84
CA GLY A 115 -4.00 -12.65 -2.07
C GLY A 115 -2.81 -12.86 -3.00
N ALA A 116 -2.38 -14.12 -3.13
CA ALA A 116 -1.10 -14.50 -3.75
C ALA A 116 -0.92 -14.07 -5.22
N ASP A 117 -2.00 -14.03 -6.00
CA ASP A 117 -1.93 -13.64 -7.42
C ASP A 117 -2.09 -12.13 -7.66
N ALA A 118 -2.34 -11.35 -6.60
CA ALA A 118 -2.75 -9.95 -6.75
C ALA A 118 -1.65 -9.09 -7.36
N ALA A 119 -0.40 -9.23 -6.93
CA ALA A 119 0.70 -8.41 -7.43
C ALA A 119 0.88 -8.54 -8.94
N THR A 120 0.88 -9.77 -9.46
CA THR A 120 0.99 -10.03 -10.91
C THR A 120 -0.20 -9.44 -11.67
N LYS A 121 -1.42 -9.62 -11.15
CA LYS A 121 -2.64 -9.10 -11.81
C LYS A 121 -2.73 -7.58 -11.75
N ILE A 122 -2.26 -6.94 -10.68
CA ILE A 122 -2.13 -5.49 -10.58
C ILE A 122 -1.15 -4.97 -11.63
N ALA A 123 0.03 -5.59 -11.75
CA ALA A 123 1.03 -5.22 -12.74
C ALA A 123 0.47 -5.30 -14.17
N MET A 124 -0.21 -6.40 -14.51
CA MET A 124 -0.87 -6.55 -15.82
C MET A 124 -1.94 -5.48 -16.05
N ALA A 125 -2.76 -5.18 -15.04
CA ALA A 125 -3.80 -4.15 -15.15
C ALA A 125 -3.23 -2.74 -15.37
N LEU A 126 -2.08 -2.41 -14.75
CA LEU A 126 -1.35 -1.17 -14.98
C LEU A 126 -0.82 -1.10 -16.41
N GLU A 127 -0.17 -2.16 -16.88
CA GLU A 127 0.38 -2.23 -18.24
C GLU A 127 -0.72 -2.09 -19.31
N ASP A 128 -1.88 -2.72 -19.09
CA ASP A 128 -3.02 -2.66 -20.00
C ASP A 128 -3.60 -1.24 -20.09
N LEU A 129 -3.74 -0.53 -18.96
CA LEU A 129 -4.21 0.85 -18.96
C LEU A 129 -3.20 1.80 -19.60
N ASP A 130 -1.91 1.63 -19.31
CA ASP A 130 -0.84 2.47 -19.88
C ASP A 130 -0.76 2.32 -21.40
N ARG A 131 -0.95 1.10 -21.90
CA ARG A 131 -0.84 0.80 -23.33
C ARG A 131 -2.12 1.10 -24.11
N ASN A 132 -3.28 0.72 -23.58
CA ASN A 132 -4.54 0.65 -24.32
C ASN A 132 -5.63 1.57 -23.78
N GLY A 133 -5.52 2.05 -22.54
CA GLY A 133 -6.56 2.83 -21.89
C GLY A 133 -6.68 4.27 -22.41
N SER A 134 -5.62 4.80 -23.05
CA SER A 134 -5.49 6.21 -23.43
C SER A 134 -5.81 7.15 -22.26
N CYS A 135 -5.38 6.79 -21.06
CA CYS A 135 -5.64 7.52 -19.82
C CYS A 135 -4.64 8.67 -19.65
N ASP A 136 -5.11 9.80 -19.14
CA ASP A 136 -4.27 10.94 -18.78
C ASP A 136 -3.56 10.73 -17.43
N VAL A 137 -4.17 9.92 -16.56
CA VAL A 137 -3.64 9.48 -15.27
C VAL A 137 -4.20 8.11 -14.92
N ILE A 138 -3.42 7.28 -14.24
CA ILE A 138 -3.85 5.99 -13.69
C ILE A 138 -3.85 6.08 -12.17
N ILE A 139 -4.89 5.55 -11.54
CA ILE A 139 -5.02 5.47 -10.09
C ILE A 139 -4.97 3.99 -9.71
N ILE A 140 -3.98 3.62 -8.90
CA ILE A 140 -3.98 2.34 -8.21
C ILE A 140 -4.62 2.54 -6.83
N ALA A 141 -5.69 1.80 -6.55
CA ALA A 141 -6.50 2.06 -5.37
C ALA A 141 -6.92 0.80 -4.63
N ARG A 142 -6.82 0.86 -3.30
CA ARG A 142 -7.29 -0.19 -2.40
C ARG A 142 -7.56 0.42 -1.02
N GLY A 143 -8.59 -0.08 -0.34
CA GLY A 143 -8.98 0.41 0.98
C GLY A 143 -7.96 0.01 2.04
N GLY A 144 -8.24 0.30 3.31
CA GLY A 144 -7.43 -0.25 4.40
C GLY A 144 -7.50 -1.77 4.51
N GLY A 145 -6.67 -2.32 5.38
CA GLY A 145 -6.73 -3.70 5.88
C GLY A 145 -5.41 -4.07 6.54
N SER A 146 -5.16 -5.37 6.71
CA SER A 146 -3.92 -5.83 7.34
C SER A 146 -2.71 -5.55 6.45
N LEU A 147 -1.51 -5.60 7.04
CA LEU A 147 -0.25 -5.50 6.29
C LEU A 147 -0.15 -6.58 5.20
N GLU A 148 -0.67 -7.77 5.48
CA GLU A 148 -0.72 -8.90 4.56
C GLU A 148 -1.64 -8.63 3.37
N ASP A 149 -2.81 -8.03 3.63
CA ASP A 149 -3.70 -7.66 2.55
C ASP A 149 -3.03 -6.60 1.64
N LEU A 150 -2.22 -5.70 2.22
CA LEU A 150 -1.56 -4.60 1.50
C LEU A 150 -0.27 -5.04 0.82
N TRP A 151 0.23 -6.23 1.17
CA TRP A 151 1.49 -6.76 0.68
C TRP A 151 1.64 -6.81 -0.84
N PRO A 152 0.60 -7.12 -1.65
CA PRO A 152 0.73 -7.12 -3.10
C PRO A 152 1.23 -5.79 -3.69
N PHE A 153 0.98 -4.67 -3.01
CA PHE A 153 1.44 -3.34 -3.43
C PHE A 153 2.89 -3.05 -3.03
N ASN A 154 3.49 -3.91 -2.21
CA ASN A 154 4.90 -3.88 -1.86
C ASN A 154 5.74 -4.75 -2.80
N GLU A 155 5.13 -5.62 -3.61
CA GLU A 155 5.91 -6.53 -4.44
C GLU A 155 6.65 -5.80 -5.57
N GLU A 156 7.85 -6.30 -5.87
CA GLU A 156 8.75 -5.72 -6.87
C GLU A 156 8.11 -5.65 -8.26
N VAL A 157 7.27 -6.62 -8.63
CA VAL A 157 6.59 -6.65 -9.93
C VAL A 157 5.66 -5.44 -10.10
N VAL A 158 4.95 -5.04 -9.04
CA VAL A 158 4.07 -3.86 -9.07
C VAL A 158 4.92 -2.59 -9.12
N ALA A 159 5.99 -2.54 -8.31
CA ALA A 159 6.89 -1.38 -8.32
C ALA A 159 7.48 -1.14 -9.72
N ARG A 160 7.94 -2.20 -10.40
CA ARG A 160 8.50 -2.12 -11.75
C ARG A 160 7.43 -1.79 -12.80
N ALA A 161 6.20 -2.29 -12.66
CA ALA A 161 5.10 -1.93 -13.54
C ALA A 161 4.77 -0.43 -13.44
N ILE A 162 4.64 0.11 -12.23
CA ILE A 162 4.44 1.56 -12.00
C ILE A 162 5.61 2.36 -12.57
N TYR A 163 6.85 1.86 -12.37
CA TYR A 163 8.05 2.50 -12.90
C TYR A 163 8.03 2.60 -14.43
N ALA A 164 7.55 1.57 -15.10
CA ALA A 164 7.56 1.45 -16.56
C ALA A 164 6.41 2.19 -17.26
N CYS A 165 5.33 2.55 -16.54
CA CYS A 165 4.22 3.31 -17.11
C CYS A 165 4.74 4.60 -17.77
N LYS A 166 4.09 5.05 -18.85
CA LYS A 166 4.27 6.37 -19.47
C LYS A 166 3.25 7.38 -18.96
N THR A 167 2.04 6.92 -18.69
CA THR A 167 0.99 7.68 -18.02
C THR A 167 1.32 7.84 -16.53
N PRO A 168 1.14 9.05 -15.96
CA PRO A 168 1.37 9.26 -14.53
C PRO A 168 0.47 8.38 -13.67
N VAL A 169 1.03 7.84 -12.60
CA VAL A 169 0.39 6.92 -11.66
C VAL A 169 0.24 7.59 -10.31
N VAL A 170 -0.97 7.48 -9.77
CA VAL A 170 -1.30 7.91 -8.42
C VAL A 170 -1.58 6.69 -7.55
N SER A 171 -0.93 6.65 -6.39
CA SER A 171 -1.25 5.70 -5.34
C SER A 171 -2.31 6.24 -4.38
N ALA A 172 -3.39 5.47 -4.24
CA ALA A 172 -4.49 5.67 -3.29
C ALA A 172 -4.75 4.37 -2.51
N ILE A 173 -3.72 3.88 -1.83
CA ILE A 173 -3.70 2.60 -1.11
C ILE A 173 -3.74 2.86 0.40
N GLY A 174 -4.63 2.17 1.12
CA GLY A 174 -4.67 2.21 2.59
C GLY A 174 -5.05 3.59 3.17
N HIS A 175 -4.65 3.82 4.42
CA HIS A 175 -4.78 5.09 5.13
C HIS A 175 -3.44 5.85 5.17
N GLU A 176 -3.43 7.08 5.70
CA GLU A 176 -2.23 7.92 5.76
C GLU A 176 -1.03 7.25 6.46
N THR A 177 -1.27 6.33 7.40
CA THR A 177 -0.25 5.56 8.13
C THR A 177 0.34 4.39 7.35
N ASP A 178 -0.30 3.97 6.26
CA ASP A 178 0.06 2.78 5.51
C ASP A 178 0.95 3.21 4.32
N ASP A 179 2.27 3.13 4.49
CA ASP A 179 3.21 3.38 3.40
C ASP A 179 3.55 2.07 2.69
N THR A 180 3.37 2.04 1.37
CA THR A 180 3.70 0.91 0.50
C THR A 180 4.79 1.27 -0.50
N ILE A 181 5.47 0.28 -1.08
CA ILE A 181 6.44 0.52 -2.17
C ILE A 181 5.77 1.24 -3.34
N SER A 182 4.51 0.87 -3.65
CA SER A 182 3.69 1.55 -4.65
C SER A 182 3.60 3.05 -4.41
N ASP A 183 3.49 3.51 -3.16
CA ASP A 183 3.47 4.94 -2.82
C ASP A 183 4.78 5.65 -3.15
N PHE A 184 5.92 5.00 -2.87
CA PHE A 184 7.24 5.57 -3.13
C PHE A 184 7.53 5.68 -4.63
N VAL A 185 7.17 4.65 -5.41
CA VAL A 185 7.44 4.61 -6.86
C VAL A 185 6.44 5.42 -7.69
N SER A 186 5.23 5.66 -7.17
CA SER A 186 4.20 6.45 -7.85
C SER A 186 4.58 7.92 -7.96
N ASP A 187 4.00 8.61 -8.94
CA ASP A 187 4.24 10.04 -9.18
C ASP A 187 3.68 10.88 -8.03
N VAL A 188 2.52 10.47 -7.51
CA VAL A 188 1.86 11.10 -6.35
C VAL A 188 1.28 10.03 -5.43
N ARG A 189 1.51 10.16 -4.13
CA ARG A 189 0.68 9.55 -3.08
C ARG A 189 -0.38 10.57 -2.70
N ALA A 190 -1.64 10.25 -2.90
CA ALA A 190 -2.72 11.14 -2.51
C ALA A 190 -3.95 10.34 -2.12
N PRO A 191 -4.64 10.70 -1.01
CA PRO A 191 -6.01 10.27 -0.87
C PRO A 191 -6.77 10.80 -2.09
N LEU A 192 -7.62 9.96 -2.67
CA LEU A 192 -8.30 10.23 -3.94
C LEU A 192 -8.93 11.64 -4.02
N LEU A 193 -9.39 12.15 -2.88
CA LEU A 193 -9.98 13.48 -2.70
C LEU A 193 -9.04 14.67 -3.00
N GLN A 194 -7.72 14.49 -3.10
CA GLN A 194 -6.76 15.57 -3.32
C GLN A 194 -6.33 15.75 -4.79
N LEU A 195 -6.59 14.77 -5.66
CA LEU A 195 -6.10 14.78 -7.05
C LEU A 195 -6.80 15.79 -7.98
N LEU A 196 -7.99 16.23 -7.61
CA LEU A 196 -8.82 17.12 -8.44
C LEU A 196 -9.03 18.49 -7.81
N ARG A 197 -8.02 18.97 -7.06
CA ARG A 197 -8.04 20.32 -6.52
C ARG A 197 -7.62 21.33 -7.60
N ASN A 198 -8.59 22.13 -8.02
CA ASN A 198 -8.38 23.58 -8.07
C ASN A 198 -8.33 24.11 -6.63
#